data_AF-A0A7K4JXB7-F1
#
_entry.id   AF-A0A7K4JXB7-F1
#
_cell.length_a   1.000
_cell.length_b   1.000
_cell.length_c   1.000
_cell.angle_alpha   90.00
_cell.angle_beta   90.00
_cell.angle_gamma   90.00
#
_symmetry.space_group_name_H-M   'P 1'
#
loop_
_entity.id
_entity.type
_entity.pdbx_description
1 polymer ?
#
loop_
_entity_poly.entity_id
_entity_poly.type
_entity_poly.pdbx_seq_one_letter_code
_entity_poly.pdbx_strand_id
1 'polypeptide(L)'
;LRITQGKGLMPDGTCRFTCKGKQIYHFMGTSTFSEYTVVADISVAKIDAAAPLDKVCLLGCGISTGYGAVVNTAQVERGSTCAVFGLGGVGLAVIMGCKVAGASRIIGIDINKNKFAKAKEFGATECINPQDFKKPIQEVLVEMTDGGVDYSFECIGNVGVMRAALEACHKGWGVSVIVGVAASGQEISTRPFQLVTGRTWKGTAFGG
;
A
#
# COMPACT_ATOMS: atom_id res chain seq x y z
N LEU A 1 -10.12 21.16 3.14
CA LEU A 1 -10.28 20.06 2.16
C LEU A 1 -10.56 18.72 2.81
N ARG A 2 -9.61 18.15 3.56
CA ARG A 2 -9.84 16.83 4.20
C ARG A 2 -11.08 16.82 5.10
N ILE A 3 -11.36 17.92 5.79
CA ILE A 3 -12.54 18.08 6.66
C ILE A 3 -13.86 17.95 5.87
N THR A 4 -13.96 18.52 4.67
CA THR A 4 -15.19 18.45 3.84
C THR A 4 -15.25 17.15 3.04
N GLN A 5 -14.10 16.64 2.55
CA GLN A 5 -14.02 15.35 1.86
C GLN A 5 -14.48 14.18 2.75
N GLY A 6 -14.09 14.15 4.03
CA GLY A 6 -14.56 13.13 4.97
C GLY A 6 -16.07 13.18 5.25
N LYS A 7 -16.72 14.31 4.95
CA LYS A 7 -18.17 14.50 5.02
C LYS A 7 -18.88 14.27 3.69
N GLY A 8 -18.15 13.96 2.62
CA GLY A 8 -18.69 13.77 1.27
C GLY A 8 -19.15 15.06 0.60
N LEU A 9 -18.50 16.20 0.89
CA LEU A 9 -18.87 17.52 0.39
C LEU A 9 -17.73 18.17 -0.41
N MET A 10 -18.09 19.12 -1.29
CA MET A 10 -17.15 20.00 -1.97
C MET A 10 -16.47 20.97 -0.98
N PRO A 11 -15.40 21.70 -1.37
CA PRO A 11 -14.72 22.64 -0.48
C PRO A 11 -15.64 23.73 0.10
N ASP A 12 -16.69 24.10 -0.61
CA ASP A 12 -17.72 25.05 -0.17
C ASP A 12 -18.80 24.45 0.75
N GLY A 13 -18.68 23.18 1.12
CA GLY A 13 -19.62 22.49 2.00
C GLY A 13 -20.91 22.00 1.33
N THR A 14 -20.99 22.00 0.00
CA THR A 14 -22.20 21.60 -0.73
C THR A 14 -21.97 20.37 -1.63
N CYS A 15 -23.05 19.78 -2.16
CA CYS A 15 -22.99 18.69 -3.14
C CYS A 15 -23.17 19.20 -4.58
N ARG A 16 -22.81 18.35 -5.55
CA ARG A 16 -23.07 18.60 -6.99
C ARG A 16 -23.98 17.53 -7.61
N PHE A 17 -24.29 16.49 -6.84
CA PHE A 17 -25.09 15.37 -7.30
C PHE A 17 -26.46 15.36 -6.63
N THR A 18 -27.48 15.12 -7.44
CA THR A 18 -28.81 14.75 -6.98
C THR A 18 -29.28 13.53 -7.76
N CYS A 19 -30.11 12.70 -7.14
CA CYS A 19 -30.75 11.56 -7.80
C CYS A 19 -32.18 11.45 -7.28
N LYS A 20 -33.17 11.48 -8.19
CA LYS A 20 -34.61 11.44 -7.85
C LYS A 20 -34.98 12.50 -6.79
N GLY A 21 -34.46 13.72 -6.96
CA GLY A 21 -34.71 14.84 -6.05
C GLY A 21 -33.99 14.76 -4.70
N LYS A 22 -33.18 13.73 -4.44
CA LYS A 22 -32.40 13.59 -3.20
C LYS A 22 -30.94 13.94 -3.43
N GLN A 23 -30.34 14.64 -2.48
CA GLN A 23 -28.91 14.92 -2.47
C GLN A 23 -28.11 13.61 -2.40
N ILE A 24 -27.07 13.52 -3.22
CA ILE A 24 -26.08 12.44 -3.17
C ILE A 24 -24.73 13.06 -2.78
N TYR A 25 -24.04 12.42 -1.84
CA TYR A 25 -22.74 12.85 -1.38
C TYR A 25 -21.63 12.52 -2.39
N HIS A 26 -20.60 13.35 -2.38
CA HIS A 26 -19.36 13.05 -3.06
C HIS A 26 -18.58 11.97 -2.30
N PHE A 27 -17.69 11.29 -3.01
CA PHE A 27 -16.75 10.34 -2.41
C PHE A 27 -15.31 10.75 -2.73
N MET A 28 -14.49 10.91 -1.67
CA MET A 28 -13.09 11.33 -1.76
C MET A 28 -12.82 12.64 -2.54
N GLY A 29 -13.87 13.41 -2.84
CA GLY A 29 -13.78 14.59 -3.71
C GLY A 29 -13.51 14.26 -5.18
N THR A 30 -13.77 13.03 -5.63
CA THR A 30 -13.58 12.58 -7.01
C THR A 30 -14.87 12.02 -7.64
N SER A 31 -15.59 11.15 -6.92
CA SER A 31 -16.89 10.60 -7.33
C SER A 31 -16.91 10.04 -8.76
N THR A 32 -15.94 9.17 -9.08
CA THR A 32 -15.64 8.74 -10.46
C THR A 32 -16.61 7.74 -11.07
N PHE A 33 -17.61 7.26 -10.32
CA PHE A 33 -18.65 6.34 -10.82
C PHE A 33 -19.86 7.11 -11.36
N SER A 34 -19.61 7.97 -12.33
CA SER A 34 -20.59 8.79 -13.04
C SER A 34 -20.01 9.21 -14.39
N GLU A 35 -20.85 9.40 -15.41
CA GLU A 35 -20.41 9.89 -16.73
C GLU A 35 -19.79 11.29 -16.64
N TYR A 36 -20.24 12.10 -15.67
CA TYR A 36 -19.71 13.43 -15.38
C TYR A 36 -19.51 13.60 -13.87
N THR A 37 -18.48 14.35 -13.49
CA THR A 37 -18.22 14.73 -12.10
C THR A 37 -17.74 16.17 -12.02
N VAL A 38 -17.81 16.74 -10.82
CA VAL A 38 -17.31 18.08 -10.51
C VAL A 38 -16.29 17.94 -9.38
N VAL A 39 -15.08 18.42 -9.61
CA VAL A 39 -13.96 18.34 -8.66
C VAL A 39 -13.44 19.74 -8.34
N ALA A 40 -12.71 19.86 -7.23
CA ALA A 40 -11.93 21.07 -6.97
C ALA A 40 -10.76 21.14 -7.95
N ASP A 41 -10.37 22.36 -8.35
CA ASP A 41 -9.25 22.63 -9.25
C ASP A 41 -7.91 22.07 -8.74
N ILE A 42 -7.68 22.12 -7.44
CA ILE A 42 -6.53 21.50 -6.76
C ILE A 42 -6.54 19.97 -6.73
N SER A 43 -7.66 19.35 -7.13
CA SER A 43 -7.85 17.88 -7.16
C SER A 43 -7.82 17.32 -8.57
N VAL A 44 -7.44 18.11 -9.58
CA VAL A 44 -7.29 17.68 -10.96
C VAL A 44 -5.86 17.85 -11.45
N ALA A 45 -5.31 16.81 -12.08
CA ALA A 45 -4.01 16.85 -12.72
C ALA A 45 -4.20 16.73 -14.24
N LYS A 46 -3.72 17.73 -14.99
CA LYS A 46 -3.68 17.64 -16.45
C LYS A 46 -2.60 16.64 -16.86
N ILE A 47 -2.95 15.72 -17.74
CA ILE A 47 -2.05 14.69 -18.28
C ILE A 47 -1.83 14.88 -19.77
N ASP A 48 -0.96 14.05 -20.35
CA ASP A 48 -0.72 13.98 -21.79
C ASP A 48 -2.02 13.66 -22.54
N ALA A 49 -2.31 14.44 -23.59
CA ALA A 49 -3.49 14.27 -24.43
C ALA A 49 -3.48 12.95 -25.23
N ALA A 50 -2.32 12.34 -25.46
CA ALA A 50 -2.17 11.07 -26.15
C ALA A 50 -2.26 9.85 -25.22
N ALA A 51 -2.38 10.04 -23.90
CA ALA A 51 -2.37 8.94 -22.94
C ALA A 51 -3.65 8.07 -23.06
N PRO A 52 -3.53 6.73 -23.08
CA PRO A 52 -4.69 5.83 -23.14
C PRO A 52 -5.43 5.80 -21.80
N LEU A 53 -6.59 6.49 -21.74
CA LEU A 53 -7.37 6.70 -20.51
C LEU A 53 -7.89 5.41 -19.86
N ASP A 54 -8.07 4.35 -20.65
CA ASP A 54 -8.43 3.01 -20.19
C ASP A 54 -7.31 2.33 -19.38
N LYS A 55 -6.08 2.85 -19.46
CA LYS A 55 -4.91 2.34 -18.71
C LYS A 55 -4.46 3.30 -17.63
N VAL A 56 -4.30 4.58 -17.96
CA VAL A 56 -3.70 5.57 -17.04
C VAL A 56 -4.62 5.95 -15.88
N CYS A 57 -5.90 5.55 -15.92
CA CYS A 57 -6.81 5.66 -14.78
C CYS A 57 -6.25 5.00 -13.50
N LEU A 58 -5.41 3.97 -13.64
CA LEU A 58 -4.75 3.29 -12.52
C LEU A 58 -3.71 4.15 -11.78
N LEU A 59 -3.21 5.21 -12.41
CA LEU A 59 -2.26 6.15 -11.81
C LEU A 59 -2.92 7.09 -10.79
N GLY A 60 -4.25 7.18 -10.76
CA GLY A 60 -4.98 8.01 -9.80
C GLY A 60 -5.06 7.41 -8.39
N CYS A 61 -4.65 6.16 -8.19
CA CYS A 61 -4.68 5.52 -6.87
C CYS A 61 -3.66 4.38 -6.74
N GLY A 62 -4.02 3.16 -7.15
CA GLY A 62 -3.32 1.95 -6.68
C GLY A 62 -1.86 1.84 -7.12
N ILE A 63 -1.56 2.17 -8.38
CA ILE A 63 -0.20 2.03 -8.93
C ILE A 63 0.74 3.08 -8.32
N SER A 64 0.32 4.35 -8.31
CA SER A 64 1.09 5.44 -7.72
C SER A 64 1.30 5.23 -6.22
N THR A 65 0.29 4.74 -5.50
CA THR A 65 0.39 4.41 -4.08
C THR A 65 1.46 3.36 -3.81
N GLY A 66 1.38 2.20 -4.47
CA GLY A 66 2.33 1.12 -4.21
C GLY A 66 3.74 1.44 -4.71
N TYR A 67 3.87 2.01 -5.90
CA TYR A 67 5.17 2.39 -6.45
C TYR A 67 5.85 3.48 -5.61
N GLY A 68 5.10 4.54 -5.26
CA GLY A 68 5.60 5.63 -4.42
C GLY A 68 5.93 5.21 -2.98
N ALA A 69 5.20 4.24 -2.42
CA ALA A 69 5.53 3.66 -1.11
C ALA A 69 6.99 3.17 -1.07
N VAL A 70 7.46 2.61 -2.19
CA VAL A 70 8.83 2.14 -2.33
C VAL A 70 9.81 3.30 -2.57
N VAL A 71 9.60 4.09 -3.62
CA VAL A 71 10.63 5.03 -4.08
C VAL A 71 10.68 6.34 -3.29
N ASN A 72 9.54 6.78 -2.72
CA ASN A 72 9.46 8.04 -1.97
C ASN A 72 9.44 7.81 -0.46
N THR A 73 8.60 6.88 0.02
CA THR A 73 8.36 6.71 1.47
C THR A 73 9.40 5.83 2.14
N ALA A 74 9.64 4.63 1.58
CA ALA A 74 10.65 3.70 2.08
C ALA A 74 12.05 4.08 1.61
N GLN A 75 12.16 4.62 0.39
CA GLN A 75 13.42 4.86 -0.31
C GLN A 75 14.26 3.58 -0.36
N VAL A 76 13.67 2.51 -0.89
CA VAL A 76 14.32 1.19 -0.97
C VAL A 76 15.64 1.31 -1.71
N GLU A 77 16.67 0.73 -1.11
CA GLU A 77 18.03 0.74 -1.64
C GLU A 77 18.29 -0.46 -2.55
N ARG A 78 19.26 -0.30 -3.46
CA ARG A 78 19.71 -1.39 -4.31
C ARG A 78 20.34 -2.49 -3.46
N GLY A 79 19.97 -3.74 -3.73
CA GLY A 79 20.49 -4.91 -3.03
C GLY A 79 19.67 -5.34 -1.81
N SER A 80 18.68 -4.54 -1.39
CA SER A 80 17.84 -4.85 -0.22
C SER A 80 16.93 -6.06 -0.42
N THR A 81 16.54 -6.68 0.70
CA THR A 81 15.48 -7.69 0.79
C THR A 81 14.17 -7.04 1.22
N CYS A 82 13.11 -7.24 0.44
CA CYS A 82 11.79 -6.67 0.70
C CYS A 82 10.73 -7.76 0.94
N ALA A 83 9.83 -7.54 1.90
CA ALA A 83 8.60 -8.34 2.09
C ALA A 83 7.35 -7.54 1.75
N VAL A 84 6.45 -8.10 0.95
CA VAL A 84 5.20 -7.44 0.53
C VAL A 84 4.01 -8.28 0.96
N PHE A 85 3.27 -7.80 1.96
CA PHE A 85 2.08 -8.47 2.50
C PHE A 85 0.83 -8.00 1.76
N GLY A 86 0.18 -8.93 1.07
CA GLY A 86 -0.99 -8.69 0.22
C GLY A 86 -0.60 -8.47 -1.24
N LEU A 87 -1.03 -9.37 -2.13
CA LEU A 87 -0.67 -9.38 -3.55
C LEU A 87 -1.83 -8.91 -4.44
N GLY A 88 -2.54 -7.86 -3.99
CA GLY A 88 -3.52 -7.13 -4.80
C GLY A 88 -2.84 -6.06 -5.70
N GLY A 89 -3.63 -5.21 -6.36
CA GLY A 89 -3.09 -4.19 -7.29
C GLY A 89 -2.02 -3.28 -6.66
N VAL A 90 -2.23 -2.84 -5.41
CA VAL A 90 -1.25 -2.01 -4.68
C VAL A 90 0.02 -2.81 -4.36
N GLY A 91 -0.10 -4.03 -3.83
CA GLY A 91 1.06 -4.88 -3.53
C GLY A 91 1.87 -5.26 -4.77
N LEU A 92 1.21 -5.50 -5.90
CA LEU A 92 1.89 -5.71 -7.18
C LEU A 92 2.66 -4.45 -7.63
N ALA A 93 2.12 -3.26 -7.38
CA ALA A 93 2.83 -2.00 -7.64
C ALA A 93 4.02 -1.78 -6.68
N VAL A 94 3.92 -2.22 -5.42
CA VAL A 94 5.07 -2.26 -4.49
C VAL A 94 6.15 -3.20 -5.03
N ILE A 95 5.80 -4.42 -5.44
CA ILE A 95 6.76 -5.37 -6.03
C ILE A 95 7.46 -4.75 -7.25
N MET A 96 6.70 -4.10 -8.13
CA MET A 96 7.25 -3.39 -9.29
C MET A 96 8.22 -2.28 -8.86
N GLY A 97 7.85 -1.48 -7.86
CA GLY A 97 8.70 -0.45 -7.27
C GLY A 97 10.00 -1.05 -6.71
N CYS A 98 9.93 -2.13 -5.93
CA CYS A 98 11.09 -2.80 -5.35
C CYS A 98 12.04 -3.31 -6.42
N LYS A 99 11.50 -3.89 -7.50
CA LYS A 99 12.29 -4.36 -8.65
C LYS A 99 13.01 -3.20 -9.34
N VAL A 100 12.32 -2.08 -9.58
CA VAL A 100 12.91 -0.88 -10.21
C VAL A 100 13.97 -0.25 -9.31
N ALA A 101 13.76 -0.22 -7.99
CA ALA A 101 14.75 0.23 -7.01
C ALA A 101 16.00 -0.69 -6.92
N GLY A 102 15.93 -1.90 -7.49
CA GLY A 102 17.03 -2.84 -7.54
C GLY A 102 17.17 -3.71 -6.28
N ALA A 103 16.05 -3.99 -5.59
CA ALA A 103 16.02 -4.96 -4.49
C ALA A 103 16.50 -6.34 -4.98
N SER A 104 17.30 -7.04 -4.17
CA SER A 104 17.88 -8.35 -4.52
C SER A 104 16.89 -9.50 -4.32
N ARG A 105 16.08 -9.42 -3.26
CA ARG A 105 15.02 -10.39 -2.92
C ARG A 105 13.71 -9.67 -2.67
N ILE A 106 12.63 -10.16 -3.27
CA ILE A 106 11.28 -9.60 -3.13
C ILE A 106 10.34 -10.75 -2.78
N ILE A 107 9.98 -10.84 -1.50
CA ILE A 107 9.17 -11.90 -0.92
C ILE A 107 7.70 -11.46 -0.94
N GLY A 108 6.88 -12.11 -1.75
CA GLY A 108 5.43 -11.89 -1.78
C GLY A 108 4.70 -12.77 -0.76
N ILE A 109 3.81 -12.18 0.04
CA ILE A 109 3.05 -12.90 1.07
C ILE A 109 1.55 -12.72 0.81
N ASP A 110 0.84 -13.82 0.55
CA ASP A 110 -0.63 -13.81 0.44
C ASP A 110 -1.21 -15.17 0.82
N ILE A 111 -2.41 -15.17 1.40
CA ILE A 111 -3.13 -16.41 1.73
C ILE A 111 -3.69 -17.13 0.49
N ASN A 112 -3.80 -16.42 -0.63
CA ASN A 112 -4.27 -16.98 -1.90
C ASN A 112 -3.09 -17.25 -2.84
N LYS A 113 -2.70 -18.52 -2.95
CA LYS A 113 -1.59 -18.97 -3.81
C LYS A 113 -1.80 -18.67 -5.30
N ASN A 114 -3.03 -18.49 -5.76
CA ASN A 114 -3.32 -18.15 -7.17
C ASN A 114 -2.73 -16.80 -7.59
N LYS A 115 -2.41 -15.93 -6.64
CA LYS A 115 -1.78 -14.62 -6.92
C LYS A 115 -0.28 -14.71 -7.19
N PHE A 116 0.38 -15.82 -6.84
CA PHE A 116 1.84 -15.90 -6.84
C PHE A 116 2.44 -15.85 -8.25
N ALA A 117 1.78 -16.46 -9.23
CA ALA A 117 2.22 -16.40 -10.63
C ALA A 117 2.31 -14.95 -11.12
N LYS A 118 1.26 -14.16 -10.88
CA LYS A 118 1.23 -12.75 -11.25
C LYS A 118 2.26 -11.92 -10.47
N ALA A 119 2.43 -12.18 -9.17
CA ALA A 119 3.44 -11.51 -8.37
C ALA A 119 4.86 -11.73 -8.91
N LYS A 120 5.19 -12.94 -9.36
CA LYS A 120 6.48 -13.25 -9.99
C LYS A 120 6.68 -12.52 -11.31
N GLU A 121 5.65 -12.42 -12.16
CA GLU A 121 5.72 -11.61 -13.39
C GLU A 121 6.05 -10.14 -13.08
N PHE A 122 5.52 -9.59 -11.97
CA PHE A 122 5.76 -8.22 -11.54
C PHE A 122 7.11 -8.01 -10.87
N GLY A 123 7.77 -9.06 -10.38
CA GLY A 123 9.12 -9.00 -9.84
C GLY A 123 9.37 -9.75 -8.54
N ALA A 124 8.37 -10.41 -7.94
CA ALA A 124 8.60 -11.21 -6.75
C ALA A 124 9.59 -12.35 -7.06
N THR A 125 10.63 -12.49 -6.26
CA THR A 125 11.62 -13.58 -6.39
C THR A 125 11.09 -14.87 -5.78
N GLU A 126 10.29 -14.74 -4.73
CA GLU A 126 9.71 -15.84 -3.97
C GLU A 126 8.33 -15.43 -3.44
N CYS A 127 7.46 -16.42 -3.23
CA CYS A 127 6.13 -16.18 -2.64
C CYS A 127 5.83 -17.25 -1.61
N ILE A 128 5.22 -16.85 -0.50
CA ILE A 128 4.87 -17.74 0.61
C ILE A 128 3.43 -17.51 1.05
N ASN A 129 2.75 -18.59 1.45
CA ASN A 129 1.44 -18.52 2.08
C ASN A 129 1.61 -18.73 3.59
N PRO A 130 1.18 -17.79 4.45
CA PRO A 130 1.23 -17.96 5.90
C PRO A 130 0.57 -19.25 6.42
N GLN A 131 -0.43 -19.78 5.71
CA GLN A 131 -1.17 -20.99 6.08
C GLN A 131 -0.36 -22.28 5.87
N ASP A 132 0.78 -22.22 5.17
CA ASP A 132 1.67 -23.36 4.98
C ASP A 132 2.61 -23.58 6.18
N PHE A 133 2.58 -22.67 7.17
CA PHE A 133 3.49 -22.68 8.31
C PHE A 133 2.72 -22.82 9.64
N LYS A 134 3.35 -23.50 10.60
CA LYS A 134 2.85 -23.56 11.99
C LYS A 134 3.29 -22.35 12.83
N LYS A 135 4.40 -21.71 12.44
CA LYS A 135 4.95 -20.52 13.10
C LYS A 135 4.27 -19.25 12.60
N PRO A 136 4.23 -18.17 13.41
CA PRO A 136 3.86 -16.84 12.93
C PRO A 136 4.71 -16.43 11.72
N ILE A 137 4.08 -15.77 10.74
CA ILE A 137 4.73 -15.44 9.47
C ILE A 137 5.98 -14.55 9.64
N GLN A 138 6.01 -13.68 10.65
CA GLN A 138 7.16 -12.84 10.92
C GLN A 138 8.38 -13.65 11.38
N GLU A 139 8.19 -14.75 12.11
CA GLU A 139 9.29 -15.64 12.51
C GLU A 139 9.84 -16.41 11.31
N VAL A 140 8.94 -16.89 10.45
CA VAL A 140 9.31 -17.54 9.18
C VAL A 140 10.17 -16.60 8.32
N LEU A 141 9.75 -15.34 8.17
CA LEU A 141 10.50 -14.35 7.40
C LEU A 141 11.86 -14.04 8.02
N VAL A 142 11.94 -13.87 9.35
CA VAL A 142 13.21 -13.64 10.05
C VAL A 142 14.18 -14.81 9.83
N GLU A 143 13.70 -16.06 9.90
CA GLU A 143 14.50 -17.25 9.63
C GLU A 143 14.94 -17.33 8.16
N MET A 144 14.05 -17.04 7.20
CA MET A 144 14.36 -17.07 5.76
C MET A 144 15.35 -15.99 5.30
N THR A 145 15.60 -15.01 6.14
CA THR A 145 16.41 -13.81 5.82
C THR A 145 17.53 -13.57 6.82
N ASP A 146 17.85 -14.58 7.63
CA ASP A 146 18.94 -14.57 8.61
C ASP A 146 18.93 -13.34 9.55
N GLY A 147 17.74 -12.86 9.93
CA GLY A 147 17.60 -11.72 10.85
C GLY A 147 16.44 -10.77 10.56
N GLY A 148 15.79 -10.88 9.41
CA GLY A 148 14.65 -10.07 8.99
C GLY A 148 14.92 -9.28 7.71
N VAL A 149 13.85 -8.78 7.09
CA VAL A 149 13.93 -8.01 5.84
C VAL A 149 14.36 -6.56 6.06
N ASP A 150 15.01 -5.95 5.09
CA ASP A 150 15.36 -4.53 5.15
C ASP A 150 14.09 -3.66 5.11
N TYR A 151 13.15 -4.03 4.23
CA TYR A 151 11.89 -3.30 4.07
C TYR A 151 10.69 -4.25 4.08
N SER A 152 9.62 -3.84 4.76
CA SER A 152 8.32 -4.52 4.65
C SER A 152 7.19 -3.57 4.31
N PHE A 153 6.21 -4.05 3.57
CA PHE A 153 5.05 -3.28 3.13
C PHE A 153 3.77 -4.03 3.44
N GLU A 154 2.89 -3.43 4.24
CA GLU A 154 1.54 -3.96 4.48
C GLU A 154 0.57 -3.33 3.48
N CYS A 155 -0.02 -4.15 2.60
CA CYS A 155 -0.90 -3.72 1.52
C CYS A 155 -2.31 -4.34 1.64
N ILE A 156 -2.79 -4.58 2.86
CA ILE A 156 -4.06 -5.29 3.11
C ILE A 156 -5.05 -4.44 3.90
N GLY A 157 -4.62 -3.84 5.02
CA GLY A 157 -5.49 -3.17 5.98
C GLY A 157 -5.83 -4.03 7.19
N ASN A 158 -4.98 -5.00 7.55
CA ASN A 158 -5.17 -5.84 8.72
C ASN A 158 -4.14 -5.53 9.81
N VAL A 159 -4.58 -5.08 10.98
CA VAL A 159 -3.67 -4.63 12.06
C VAL A 159 -2.75 -5.73 12.60
N GLY A 160 -3.17 -7.00 12.56
CA GLY A 160 -2.32 -8.13 12.90
C GLY A 160 -1.20 -8.34 11.88
N VAL A 161 -1.49 -8.15 10.60
CA VAL A 161 -0.49 -8.20 9.53
C VAL A 161 0.41 -6.96 9.55
N MET A 162 -0.10 -5.78 9.90
CA MET A 162 0.72 -4.57 10.10
C MET A 162 1.78 -4.82 11.17
N ARG A 163 1.39 -5.43 12.30
CA ARG A 163 2.33 -5.85 13.34
C ARG A 163 3.35 -6.87 12.82
N ALA A 164 2.89 -7.91 12.14
CA ALA A 164 3.78 -8.95 11.59
C ALA A 164 4.79 -8.37 10.58
N ALA A 165 4.37 -7.41 9.75
CA ALA A 165 5.24 -6.72 8.80
C ALA A 165 6.37 -5.97 9.52
N LEU A 166 6.08 -5.25 10.62
CA LEU A 166 7.10 -4.62 11.43
C LEU A 166 8.04 -5.64 12.08
N GLU A 167 7.48 -6.68 12.69
CA GLU A 167 8.25 -7.68 13.42
C GLU A 167 9.12 -8.56 12.50
N ALA A 168 8.78 -8.65 11.21
CA ALA A 168 9.56 -9.35 10.19
C ALA A 168 10.79 -8.54 9.71
N CYS A 169 10.84 -7.23 9.97
CA CYS A 169 11.97 -6.39 9.58
C CYS A 169 13.22 -6.68 10.40
N HIS A 170 14.40 -6.44 9.81
CA HIS A 170 15.69 -6.62 10.47
C HIS A 170 15.83 -5.69 11.68
N LYS A 171 16.40 -6.21 12.76
CA LYS A 171 16.76 -5.42 13.94
C LYS A 171 17.88 -4.45 13.58
N GLY A 172 17.78 -3.18 13.97
CA GLY A 172 18.84 -2.18 13.79
C GLY A 172 18.54 -1.17 12.70
N TRP A 173 18.00 -1.61 11.55
CA TRP A 173 17.75 -0.72 10.41
C TRP A 173 16.42 -0.95 9.68
N GLY A 174 15.71 -2.04 9.96
CA GLY A 174 14.57 -2.43 9.15
C GLY A 174 13.40 -1.43 9.18
N VAL A 175 12.79 -1.21 8.02
CA VAL A 175 11.70 -0.23 7.83
C VAL A 175 10.41 -0.91 7.41
N SER A 176 9.33 -0.69 8.16
CA SER A 176 8.00 -1.17 7.80
C SER A 176 7.09 -0.01 7.39
N VAL A 177 6.44 -0.15 6.24
CA VAL A 177 5.52 0.84 5.67
C VAL A 177 4.10 0.29 5.62
N ILE A 178 3.18 0.95 6.33
CA ILE A 178 1.75 0.66 6.24
C ILE A 178 1.17 1.40 5.03
N VAL A 179 0.59 0.63 4.11
CA VAL A 179 -0.11 1.12 2.92
C VAL A 179 -1.61 0.81 2.99
N GLY A 180 -1.97 -0.34 3.57
CA GLY A 180 -3.35 -0.75 3.76
C GLY A 180 -4.13 0.14 4.74
N VAL A 181 -5.43 0.32 4.48
CA VAL A 181 -6.32 1.10 5.33
C VAL A 181 -7.09 0.17 6.26
N ALA A 182 -6.87 0.28 7.56
CA ALA A 182 -7.57 -0.52 8.56
C ALA A 182 -9.04 -0.09 8.74
N ALA A 183 -9.87 -1.00 9.24
CA ALA A 183 -11.24 -0.68 9.64
C ALA A 183 -11.28 0.33 10.81
N SER A 184 -12.37 1.10 10.88
CA SER A 184 -12.56 2.12 11.93
C SER A 184 -12.45 1.51 13.33
N GLY A 185 -11.73 2.19 14.23
CA GLY A 185 -11.55 1.78 15.62
C GLY A 185 -10.54 0.65 15.84
N GLN A 186 -9.83 0.20 14.80
CA GLN A 186 -8.76 -0.77 14.95
C GLN A 186 -7.42 -0.07 15.27
N GLU A 187 -6.62 -0.71 16.11
CA GLU A 187 -5.33 -0.19 16.55
C GLU A 187 -4.21 -1.17 16.21
N ILE A 188 -3.07 -0.62 15.81
CA ILE A 188 -1.83 -1.37 15.68
C ILE A 188 -1.11 -1.41 17.03
N SER A 189 -0.45 -2.52 17.33
CA SER A 189 0.34 -2.67 18.55
C SER A 189 1.60 -3.51 18.30
N THR A 190 2.66 -3.21 19.04
CA THR A 190 3.87 -4.03 19.13
C THR A 190 4.56 -3.78 20.47
N ARG A 191 5.58 -4.58 20.81
CA ARG A 191 6.43 -4.30 21.96
C ARG A 191 7.35 -3.12 21.62
N PRO A 192 7.46 -2.07 22.45
CA PRO A 192 8.34 -0.91 22.18
C PRO A 192 9.80 -1.29 21.90
N PHE A 193 10.26 -2.42 22.46
CA PHE A 193 11.58 -2.97 22.19
C PHE A 193 11.86 -3.20 20.69
N GLN A 194 10.84 -3.47 19.87
CA GLN A 194 11.01 -3.59 18.42
C GLN A 194 11.52 -2.30 17.78
N LEU A 195 11.09 -1.14 18.30
CA LEU A 195 11.51 0.19 17.82
C LEU A 195 12.79 0.65 18.50
N VAL A 196 12.94 0.43 19.82
CA VAL A 196 14.18 0.73 20.57
C VAL A 196 15.39 0.05 19.93
N THR A 197 15.18 -1.12 19.35
CA THR A 197 16.24 -1.86 18.65
C THR A 197 16.46 -1.46 17.19
N GLY A 198 15.96 -0.30 16.77
CA GLY A 198 16.35 0.35 15.51
C GLY A 198 15.38 0.16 14.33
N ARG A 199 14.22 -0.49 14.52
CA ARG A 199 13.20 -0.52 13.44
C ARG A 199 12.49 0.81 13.32
N THR A 200 12.09 1.15 12.09
CA THR A 200 11.23 2.29 11.79
C THR A 200 9.85 1.82 11.32
N TRP A 201 8.78 2.37 11.90
CA TRP A 201 7.42 2.12 11.46
C TRP A 201 6.79 3.42 10.94
N LYS A 202 6.35 3.42 9.68
CA LYS A 202 5.78 4.61 9.04
C LYS A 202 4.58 4.24 8.16
N GLY A 203 3.79 5.22 7.76
CA GLY A 203 2.70 5.07 6.79
C GLY A 203 2.99 5.83 5.50
N THR A 204 2.24 5.53 4.45
CA THR A 204 2.24 6.30 3.20
C THR A 204 0.82 6.68 2.81
N ALA A 205 0.65 7.80 2.12
CA ALA A 205 -0.62 8.21 1.52
C ALA A 205 -0.37 8.54 0.05
N PHE A 206 -1.05 7.85 -0.86
CA PHE A 206 -0.87 8.02 -2.32
C PHE A 206 0.58 7.90 -2.83
N GLY A 207 1.45 7.25 -2.05
CA GLY A 207 2.83 6.97 -2.46
C GLY A 207 3.86 7.99 -2.00
N GLY A 208 3.54 8.85 -1.03
CA GLY A 208 4.49 9.81 -0.43
C GLY A 208 4.00 11.24 -0.48
#